data_AF-A0AB39K0I6-F1
#
_entry.id   AF-A0AB39K0I6-F1
#
_cell.length_a   1.000
_cell.length_b   1.000
_cell.length_c   1.000
_cell.angle_alpha   90.00
_cell.angle_beta   90.00
_cell.angle_gamma   90.00
#
_symmetry.space_group_name_H-M   'P 1'
#
loop_
_entity.id
_entity.type
_entity.pdbx_description
1 polymer ?
#
loop_
_entity_poly.entity_id
_entity_poly.type
_entity_poly.pdbx_seq_one_letter_code
_entity_poly.pdbx_strand_id
1 'polypeptide(L)'
;MKKNSKLDQDTLFIKLLFKSSAKVTADEIEYYRKYPDQIDQVTAPINIHKIFLWTGALLGAVIVAIAKFLKFSGIFDFLSAGVLEFVIDIIYESGIALIGAAITAYMLGVLLNKQQENAVKWREEIRKHIDETEQ
;
A
#
# COMPACT_ATOMS: atom_id res chain seq x y z
N MET A 1 11.91 1.03 31.11
CA MET A 1 10.77 0.29 30.53
C MET A 1 10.95 0.20 29.02
N LYS A 2 11.13 -1.02 28.48
CA LYS A 2 11.23 -1.33 27.04
C LYS A 2 9.85 -1.77 26.55
N LYS A 3 9.13 -0.89 25.86
CA LYS A 3 8.01 -1.20 24.94
C LYS A 3 7.51 0.14 24.39
N ASN A 4 7.57 0.33 23.07
CA ASN A 4 6.72 1.24 22.25
C ASN A 4 7.39 1.78 20.95
N SER A 5 8.53 1.25 20.46
CA SER A 5 9.12 1.78 19.22
C SER A 5 8.30 1.49 17.95
N LYS A 6 7.60 0.34 17.87
CA LYS A 6 6.78 -0.01 16.70
C LYS A 6 5.44 0.74 16.66
N LEU A 7 4.78 0.88 17.81
CA LEU A 7 3.50 1.61 17.91
C LEU A 7 3.66 3.10 17.53
N ASP A 8 4.81 3.69 17.85
CA ASP A 8 5.11 5.08 17.51
C ASP A 8 5.38 5.26 16.02
N GLN A 9 6.12 4.33 15.41
CA GLN A 9 6.38 4.29 13.97
C GLN A 9 5.07 4.15 13.17
N ASP A 10 4.21 3.19 13.52
CA ASP A 10 2.93 2.98 12.83
C ASP A 10 2.00 4.21 12.94
N THR A 11 2.02 4.88 14.10
CA THR A 11 1.24 6.11 14.33
C THR A 11 1.76 7.28 13.48
N LEU A 12 3.07 7.45 13.36
CA LEU A 12 3.68 8.48 12.52
C LEU A 12 3.42 8.24 11.03
N PHE A 13 3.48 6.99 10.56
CA PHE A 13 3.15 6.63 9.18
C PHE A 13 1.70 6.92 8.82
N ILE A 14 0.74 6.54 9.68
CA ILE A 14 -0.68 6.87 9.46
C ILE A 14 -0.88 8.39 9.46
N LYS A 15 -0.24 9.10 10.39
CA LYS A 15 -0.30 10.57 10.44
C LYS A 15 0.27 11.21 9.17
N LEU A 16 1.31 10.62 8.57
CA LEU A 16 1.90 11.07 7.29
C LEU A 16 0.96 10.81 6.09
N LEU A 17 0.37 9.61 6.01
CA LEU A 17 -0.57 9.22 4.94
C LEU A 17 -1.84 10.08 4.93
N PHE A 18 -2.30 10.56 6.09
CA PHE A 18 -3.46 11.44 6.24
C PHE A 18 -3.09 12.92 6.40
N LYS A 19 -1.80 13.30 6.36
CA LYS A 19 -1.38 14.70 6.45
C LYS A 19 -1.66 15.41 5.12
N SER A 20 -2.65 16.28 5.13
CA SER A 20 -3.00 17.15 3.99
C SER A 20 -2.00 18.31 3.76
N SER A 21 -1.00 18.47 4.64
CA SER A 21 -0.10 19.63 4.66
C SER A 21 1.37 19.22 4.76
N ALA A 22 2.19 19.78 3.87
CA ALA A 22 3.66 19.62 3.80
C ALA A 22 4.43 20.25 4.99
N LYS A 23 3.75 20.72 6.05
CA LYS A 23 4.43 21.32 7.21
C LYS A 23 5.07 20.22 8.07
N VAL A 24 6.39 20.27 8.15
CA VAL A 24 7.20 19.46 9.05
C VAL A 24 6.99 19.94 10.49
N THR A 25 6.69 19.02 11.39
CA THR A 25 6.42 19.26 12.81
C THR A 25 7.70 19.06 13.62
N ALA A 26 7.87 19.78 14.74
CA ALA A 26 9.08 19.70 15.56
C ALA A 26 9.40 18.26 16.04
N ASP A 27 8.35 17.48 16.36
CA ASP A 27 8.47 16.07 16.77
C ASP A 27 9.01 15.17 15.64
N GLU A 28 8.66 15.45 14.39
CA GLU A 28 9.17 14.71 13.23
C GLU A 28 10.66 15.00 13.03
N ILE A 29 11.09 16.25 13.24
CA ILE A 29 12.51 16.65 13.13
C ILE A 29 13.34 15.94 14.21
N GLU A 30 12.84 15.85 15.44
CA GLU A 30 13.56 15.21 16.54
C GLU A 30 13.66 13.68 16.35
N TYR A 31 12.59 13.05 15.87
CA TYR A 31 12.57 11.62 15.54
C TYR A 31 13.54 11.28 14.39
N TYR A 32 13.47 12.02 13.27
CA TYR A 32 14.31 11.75 12.09
C TYR A 32 15.77 12.20 12.26
N ARG A 33 16.06 13.13 13.17
CA ARG A 33 17.45 13.42 13.57
C ARG A 33 18.14 12.20 14.21
N LYS A 34 17.35 11.33 14.86
CA LYS A 34 17.83 10.11 15.51
C LYS A 34 17.90 8.91 14.55
N TYR A 35 17.13 8.94 13.47
CA TYR A 35 17.05 7.89 12.44
C TYR A 35 16.94 8.50 11.04
N PRO A 36 18.03 9.13 10.54
CA PRO A 36 18.01 9.85 9.26
C PRO A 36 17.79 8.93 8.05
N ASP A 37 18.17 7.66 8.18
CA ASP A 37 17.99 6.58 7.19
C ASP A 37 16.53 6.19 6.96
N GLN A 38 15.63 6.49 7.91
CA GLN A 38 14.22 6.13 7.79
C GLN A 38 13.43 7.09 6.89
N ILE A 39 13.94 8.29 6.62
CA ILE A 39 13.26 9.27 5.74
C ILE A 39 13.05 8.70 4.33
N ASP A 40 14.07 8.05 3.77
CA ASP A 40 14.03 7.38 2.47
C ASP A 40 13.20 6.09 2.49
N GLN A 41 13.11 5.45 3.66
CA GLN A 41 12.41 4.18 3.86
C GLN A 41 10.88 4.36 4.01
N VAL A 42 10.45 5.50 4.56
CA VAL A 42 9.03 5.89 4.73
C VAL A 42 8.43 6.40 3.41
N THR A 43 9.27 7.02 2.58
CA THR A 43 8.88 7.57 1.27
C THR A 43 9.04 6.59 0.12
N ALA A 44 9.69 5.44 0.34
CA ALA A 44 9.81 4.39 -0.65
C ALA A 44 8.42 3.97 -1.14
N PRO A 45 8.12 4.09 -2.46
CA PRO A 45 6.78 3.86 -3.00
C PRO A 45 6.24 2.47 -2.63
N ILE A 46 7.13 1.49 -2.44
CA ILE A 46 6.84 0.12 -2.04
C ILE A 46 6.07 0.03 -0.71
N ASN A 47 6.41 0.87 0.28
CA ASN A 47 5.80 0.78 1.61
C ASN A 47 4.37 1.34 1.61
N ILE A 48 4.12 2.40 0.81
CA ILE A 48 2.78 2.92 0.55
C ILE A 48 1.93 1.87 -0.19
N HIS A 49 2.49 1.22 -1.22
CA HIS A 49 1.80 0.17 -1.97
C HIS A 49 1.51 -1.07 -1.12
N LYS A 50 2.35 -1.39 -0.13
CA LYS A 50 2.10 -2.51 0.81
C LYS A 50 0.92 -2.24 1.75
N ILE A 51 0.75 -0.99 2.19
CA ILE A 51 -0.41 -0.56 2.98
C ILE A 51 -1.68 -0.58 2.10
N PHE A 52 -1.56 -0.10 0.87
CA PHE A 52 -2.64 -0.20 -0.12
C PHE A 52 -3.05 -1.65 -0.39
N LEU A 53 -2.09 -2.56 -0.51
CA LEU A 53 -2.33 -4.00 -0.65
C LEU A 53 -3.12 -4.55 0.54
N TRP A 54 -2.66 -4.29 1.76
CA TRP A 54 -3.33 -4.80 2.96
C TRP A 54 -4.72 -4.21 3.15
N THR A 55 -4.88 -2.90 2.92
CA THR A 55 -6.16 -2.20 3.04
C THR A 55 -7.13 -2.68 1.96
N GLY A 56 -6.69 -2.78 0.72
CA GLY A 56 -7.49 -3.26 -0.40
C GLY A 56 -7.87 -4.74 -0.23
N ALA A 57 -6.94 -5.59 0.17
CA ALA A 57 -7.21 -7.00 0.43
C ALA A 57 -8.22 -7.18 1.58
N LEU A 58 -8.05 -6.45 2.68
CA LEU A 58 -8.97 -6.50 3.83
C LEU A 58 -10.37 -5.99 3.45
N LEU A 59 -10.45 -4.83 2.79
CA LEU A 59 -11.72 -4.26 2.34
C LEU A 59 -12.44 -5.19 1.37
N GLY A 60 -11.73 -5.72 0.37
CA GLY A 60 -12.28 -6.68 -0.59
C GLY A 60 -12.75 -7.96 0.09
N ALA A 61 -11.99 -8.50 1.05
CA ALA A 61 -12.40 -9.67 1.82
C ALA A 61 -13.68 -9.41 2.65
N VAL A 62 -13.79 -8.22 3.27
CA VAL A 62 -15.00 -7.81 3.99
C VAL A 62 -16.20 -7.70 3.04
N ILE A 63 -16.02 -7.09 1.86
CA ILE A 63 -17.09 -6.99 0.85
C ILE A 63 -17.55 -8.37 0.39
N VAL A 64 -16.63 -9.29 0.10
CA VAL A 64 -16.94 -10.68 -0.28
C VAL A 64 -17.66 -11.41 0.86
N ALA A 65 -17.23 -11.21 2.11
CA ALA A 65 -17.88 -11.80 3.28
C ALA A 65 -19.31 -11.28 3.46
N ILE A 66 -19.52 -9.97 3.29
CA ILE A 66 -20.85 -9.35 3.31
C ILE A 66 -21.71 -9.92 2.18
N ALA A 67 -21.21 -10.01 0.95
CA ALA A 67 -21.97 -10.58 -0.17
C ALA A 67 -22.46 -12.00 0.13
N LYS A 68 -21.57 -12.86 0.66
CA LYS A 68 -21.94 -14.22 1.09
C LYS A 68 -22.92 -14.20 2.25
N PHE A 69 -22.71 -13.36 3.25
CA PHE A 69 -23.62 -13.26 4.39
C PHE A 69 -25.03 -12.86 3.92
N LEU A 70 -25.13 -11.83 3.08
CA LEU A 70 -26.41 -11.39 2.51
C LEU A 70 -27.09 -12.52 1.72
N LYS A 71 -26.34 -13.28 0.90
CA LYS A 71 -26.85 -14.44 0.15
C LYS A 71 -27.49 -15.51 1.04
N PHE A 72 -26.91 -15.81 2.19
CA PHE A 72 -27.38 -16.88 3.07
C PHE A 72 -28.29 -16.41 4.21
N SER A 73 -28.38 -15.10 4.44
CA SER A 73 -29.13 -14.53 5.58
C SER A 73 -30.65 -14.51 5.40
N GLY A 74 -31.17 -14.66 4.16
CA GLY A 74 -32.60 -14.55 3.86
C GLY A 74 -33.20 -13.14 4.05
N ILE A 75 -32.37 -12.13 4.37
CA ILE A 75 -32.81 -10.75 4.63
C ILE A 75 -33.51 -10.14 3.41
N PHE A 76 -33.20 -10.61 2.21
CA PHE A 76 -33.72 -10.12 0.94
C PHE A 76 -34.69 -11.10 0.25
N ASP A 77 -35.32 -12.01 0.98
CA ASP A 77 -36.30 -12.98 0.43
C ASP A 77 -37.53 -12.30 -0.19
N PHE A 78 -37.73 -11.00 0.04
CA PHE A 78 -38.77 -10.19 -0.59
C PHE A 78 -38.41 -9.72 -2.02
N LEU A 79 -37.13 -9.78 -2.42
CA LEU A 79 -36.71 -9.52 -3.80
C LEU A 79 -36.95 -10.75 -4.68
N SER A 80 -37.19 -10.52 -5.98
CA SER A 80 -37.21 -11.63 -6.93
C SER A 80 -35.84 -12.30 -6.99
N ALA A 81 -35.82 -13.62 -7.10
CA ALA A 81 -34.59 -14.42 -7.07
C ALA A 81 -33.53 -13.91 -8.06
N GLY A 82 -33.94 -13.51 -9.26
CA GLY A 82 -33.04 -12.97 -10.28
C GLY A 82 -32.44 -11.61 -9.93
N VAL A 83 -33.18 -10.72 -9.25
CA VAL A 83 -32.63 -9.42 -8.83
C VAL A 83 -31.68 -9.60 -7.65
N LEU A 84 -32.02 -10.50 -6.72
CA LEU A 84 -31.15 -10.82 -5.58
C LEU A 84 -29.80 -11.40 -6.04
N GLU A 85 -29.83 -12.38 -6.94
CA GLU A 85 -28.63 -13.01 -7.49
C GLU A 85 -27.75 -11.98 -8.20
N PHE A 86 -28.36 -11.13 -9.05
CA PHE A 86 -27.64 -10.07 -9.76
C PHE A 86 -26.93 -9.08 -8.82
N VAL A 87 -27.62 -8.61 -7.76
CA VAL A 87 -27.04 -7.67 -6.80
C VAL A 87 -25.89 -8.32 -6.01
N ILE A 88 -26.08 -9.57 -5.57
CA ILE A 88 -25.03 -10.30 -4.84
C ILE A 88 -23.80 -10.50 -5.71
N ASP A 89 -23.99 -10.88 -6.97
CA ASP A 89 -22.88 -11.12 -7.89
C ASP A 89 -22.09 -9.85 -8.16
N ILE A 90 -22.75 -8.69 -8.34
CA ILE A 90 -22.05 -7.40 -8.47
C ILE A 90 -21.20 -7.10 -7.23
N ILE A 91 -21.77 -7.25 -6.02
CA ILE A 91 -21.03 -6.98 -4.78
C ILE A 91 -19.86 -7.95 -4.65
N TYR A 92 -20.09 -9.23 -4.93
CA TYR A 92 -19.06 -10.28 -4.86
C TYR A 92 -17.91 -10.03 -5.85
N GLU A 93 -18.22 -9.76 -7.12
CA GLU A 93 -17.24 -9.45 -8.16
C GLU A 93 -16.47 -8.16 -7.85
N SER A 94 -17.15 -7.14 -7.31
CA SER A 94 -16.48 -5.90 -6.91
C SER A 94 -15.43 -6.13 -5.82
N GLY A 95 -15.73 -6.99 -4.83
CA GLY A 95 -14.79 -7.35 -3.77
C GLY A 95 -13.58 -8.10 -4.32
N ILE A 96 -13.78 -9.06 -5.22
CA ILE A 96 -12.69 -9.80 -5.88
C ILE A 96 -11.84 -8.84 -6.75
N ALA A 97 -12.49 -7.99 -7.54
CA ALA A 97 -11.81 -7.03 -8.41
C ALA A 97 -10.93 -6.06 -7.59
N LEU A 98 -11.40 -5.64 -6.42
CA LEU A 98 -10.66 -4.75 -5.53
C LEU A 98 -9.40 -5.42 -4.97
N ILE A 99 -9.47 -6.70 -4.59
CA ILE A 99 -8.31 -7.49 -4.19
C ILE A 99 -7.31 -7.61 -5.35
N GLY A 100 -7.80 -7.92 -6.56
CA GLY A 100 -6.97 -8.02 -7.76
C GLY A 100 -6.24 -6.72 -8.06
N ALA A 101 -6.96 -5.59 -8.04
CA ALA A 101 -6.39 -4.26 -8.25
C ALA A 101 -5.32 -3.91 -7.22
N ALA A 102 -5.54 -4.26 -5.95
CA ALA A 102 -4.56 -4.05 -4.88
C ALA A 102 -3.27 -4.85 -5.11
N ILE A 103 -3.38 -6.11 -5.54
CA ILE A 103 -2.23 -6.95 -5.91
C ILE A 103 -1.49 -6.38 -7.11
N THR A 104 -2.20 -6.00 -8.17
CA THR A 104 -1.59 -5.44 -9.39
C THR A 104 -0.83 -4.15 -9.10
N ALA A 105 -1.43 -3.24 -8.32
CA ALA A 105 -0.77 -2.00 -7.92
C ALA A 105 0.52 -2.29 -7.13
N TYR A 106 0.48 -3.23 -6.18
CA TYR A 106 1.66 -3.62 -5.41
C TYR A 106 2.77 -4.19 -6.28
N MET A 107 2.44 -5.12 -7.18
CA MET A 107 3.39 -5.70 -8.11
C MET A 107 4.06 -4.62 -8.97
N LEU A 108 3.27 -3.69 -9.51
CA LEU A 108 3.79 -2.60 -10.33
C LEU A 108 4.73 -1.70 -9.51
N GLY A 109 4.36 -1.35 -8.27
CA GLY A 109 5.20 -0.55 -7.38
C GLY A 109 6.56 -1.23 -7.08
N VAL A 110 6.57 -2.53 -6.82
CA VAL A 110 7.80 -3.30 -6.59
C VAL A 110 8.68 -3.34 -7.84
N LEU A 111 8.10 -3.60 -9.02
CA LEU A 111 8.83 -3.65 -10.28
C LEU A 111 9.47 -2.31 -10.62
N LEU A 112 8.72 -1.20 -10.48
CA LEU A 112 9.22 0.14 -10.74
C LEU A 112 10.38 0.51 -9.82
N ASN A 113 10.26 0.22 -8.52
CA ASN A 113 11.34 0.47 -7.58
C ASN A 113 12.61 -0.32 -7.95
N LYS A 114 12.47 -1.59 -8.35
CA LYS A 114 13.61 -2.41 -8.77
C LYS A 114 14.26 -1.90 -10.06
N GLN A 115 13.45 -1.45 -11.02
CA GLN A 115 13.95 -0.84 -12.25
C GLN A 115 14.73 0.44 -11.96
N GLN A 116 14.25 1.28 -11.03
CA GLN A 116 14.95 2.50 -10.62
C GLN A 116 16.28 2.21 -9.93
N GLU A 117 16.33 1.29 -8.96
CA GLU A 117 17.58 0.87 -8.31
C GLU A 117 18.62 0.37 -9.31
N ASN A 118 18.20 -0.51 -10.23
CA ASN A 118 19.09 -1.08 -11.23
C ASN A 118 19.58 -0.01 -12.22
N ALA A 119 18.71 0.93 -12.62
CA ALA A 119 19.10 2.03 -13.50
C ALA A 119 20.11 2.98 -12.85
N VAL A 120 20.00 3.24 -11.54
CA VAL A 120 20.99 4.05 -10.80
C VAL A 120 22.35 3.35 -10.78
N LYS A 121 22.39 2.07 -10.37
CA LYS A 121 23.63 1.28 -10.35
C LYS A 121 24.29 1.19 -11.71
N TRP A 122 23.50 0.94 -12.75
CA TRP A 122 24.00 0.89 -14.12
C TRP A 122 24.61 2.23 -14.57
N ARG A 123 24.02 3.36 -14.20
CA ARG A 123 24.59 4.70 -14.48
C ARG A 123 25.90 4.94 -13.74
N GLU A 124 26.01 4.49 -12.49
CA GLU A 124 27.25 4.58 -11.71
C GLU A 124 28.36 3.72 -12.32
N GLU A 125 28.05 2.49 -12.74
CA GLU A 125 29.01 1.62 -13.43
C GLU A 125 29.51 2.24 -14.73
N ILE A 126 28.63 2.84 -15.54
CA ILE A 126 29.06 3.52 -16.77
C ILE A 126 30.00 4.70 -16.48
N ARG A 127 29.68 5.54 -15.48
CA ARG A 127 30.57 6.66 -15.10
C ARG A 127 31.95 6.16 -14.70
N LYS A 128 32.01 5.09 -13.90
CA LYS A 128 33.27 4.50 -13.48
C LYS A 128 34.12 4.03 -14.66
N HIS A 129 33.50 3.38 -15.65
CA HIS A 129 34.23 2.93 -16.85
C HIS A 129 34.72 4.09 -17.72
N ILE A 130 33.97 5.20 -17.81
CA ILE A 130 34.41 6.40 -18.54
C ILE A 130 35.63 7.03 -17.86
N ASP A 131 35.58 7.22 -16.54
CA ASP A 131 36.69 7.79 -15.76
C ASP A 131 37.95 6.92 -15.81
N GLU A 132 37.80 5.58 -15.87
CA GLU A 132 38.91 4.63 -16.05
C GLU A 132 39.50 4.63 -17.48
N THR A 133 38.74 5.06 -18.48
CA THR A 133 39.18 5.12 -19.88
C THR A 133 39.83 6.47 -20.25
N GLU A 134 39.60 7.52 -19.46
CA GLU A 134 40.20 8.86 -19.64
C GLU A 134 41.56 9.05 -18.90
N GLN A 135 42.06 8.03 -18.19
CA GLN A 135 43.41 7.99 -17.58
C GLN A 135 44.42 7.24 -18.47
#